data_AF-A0A536HDP0-F1
#
_entry.id   AF-A0A536HDP0-F1
#
_cell.length_a   1.000
_cell.length_b   1.000
_cell.length_c   1.000
_cell.angle_alpha   90.00
_cell.angle_beta   90.00
_cell.angle_gamma   90.00
#
_symmetry.space_group_name_H-M   'P 1'
#
loop_
_entity.id
_entity.type
_entity.pdbx_description
1 polymer ?
#
loop_
_entity_poly.entity_id
_entity_poly.type
_entity_poly.pdbx_seq_one_letter_code
_entity_poly.pdbx_strand_id
1 'polypeptide(L)'
;MQNGNHLSVNAETYDRDCTFCQHSAIAYILKETPHFLLAADYAPLVEGHILIIPRRHYTCYGDVPGELDAELFALKNEVRQFFTRFYAPPVFWEHGIFRQTVFHAHLHCFPFGTTRYDLNEGLHSQVVTSQEDIRRWHAQHGQYFYMEDASIALLFAPEMERYLGIVKNVFLRGIAARGGKSEWRPPQQRIIEGAPLIKAMIVKWETFQQQGVNYAHESSAR
;
A
#
# COMPACT_ATOMS: atom_id res chain seq x y z
N MET A 1 -7.00 -21.55 37.47
CA MET A 1 -5.70 -20.98 37.90
C MET A 1 -4.68 -21.28 36.82
N GLN A 2 -3.75 -20.32 36.59
CA GLN A 2 -2.79 -20.19 35.47
C GLN A 2 -3.47 -19.66 34.20
N ASN A 3 -3.71 -18.35 34.02
CA ASN A 3 -2.77 -17.22 33.87
C ASN A 3 -1.67 -17.45 32.82
N GLY A 4 -2.03 -17.26 31.55
CA GLY A 4 -1.11 -17.05 30.43
C GLY A 4 -1.16 -15.59 29.99
N ASN A 5 -0.43 -14.74 30.71
CA ASN A 5 -0.22 -13.33 30.44
C ASN A 5 0.67 -13.17 29.19
N HIS A 6 0.09 -12.98 28.00
CA HIS A 6 0.86 -12.67 26.79
C HIS A 6 0.88 -11.16 26.55
N LEU A 7 1.78 -10.51 27.30
CA LEU A 7 2.50 -9.29 26.93
C LEU A 7 1.65 -8.16 26.33
N SER A 8 0.98 -7.41 27.20
CA SER A 8 0.74 -5.98 27.01
C SER A 8 2.07 -5.23 27.10
N VAL A 9 2.89 -5.29 26.05
CA VAL A 9 3.95 -4.31 25.85
C VAL A 9 3.27 -3.08 25.26
N ASN A 10 3.21 -2.03 26.08
CA ASN A 10 2.44 -0.80 25.91
C ASN A 10 2.26 -0.32 24.45
N ALA A 11 1.02 -0.26 23.97
CA ALA A 11 0.68 0.41 22.71
C ALA A 11 1.20 1.87 22.66
N GLU A 12 1.40 2.50 23.82
CA GLU A 12 1.92 3.87 23.97
C GLU A 12 3.42 4.03 23.62
N THR A 13 4.23 2.96 23.64
CA THR A 13 5.67 3.05 23.35
C THR A 13 5.98 2.97 21.85
N TYR A 14 5.21 2.18 21.09
CA TYR A 14 5.38 2.11 19.63
C TYR A 14 4.98 3.40 18.91
N ASP A 15 4.05 4.15 19.50
CA ASP A 15 3.48 5.37 18.91
C ASP A 15 4.51 6.51 18.84
N ARG A 16 5.44 6.59 19.79
CA ARG A 16 6.40 7.69 19.89
C ARG A 16 7.58 7.59 18.92
N ASP A 17 7.96 6.38 18.50
CA ASP A 17 9.10 6.16 17.60
C ASP A 17 8.68 5.78 16.17
N CYS A 18 7.37 5.63 15.92
CA CYS A 18 6.85 5.32 14.61
C CYS A 18 6.63 6.58 13.76
N THR A 19 7.28 6.65 12.59
CA THR A 19 7.13 7.79 11.66
C THR A 19 5.71 7.95 11.10
N PHE A 20 4.89 6.91 11.10
CA PHE A 20 3.49 6.97 10.65
C PHE A 20 2.52 7.30 11.77
N CYS A 21 2.85 7.01 13.03
CA CYS A 21 2.12 7.49 14.20
C CYS A 21 2.37 8.99 14.45
N GLN A 22 3.59 9.44 14.19
CA GLN A 22 3.93 10.86 14.18
C GLN A 22 3.43 11.49 12.88
N HIS A 23 2.13 11.76 12.76
CA HIS A 23 1.53 12.26 11.51
C HIS A 23 2.22 13.52 10.95
N SER A 24 2.76 14.38 11.81
CA SER A 24 3.55 15.56 11.41
C SER A 24 4.86 15.24 10.68
N ALA A 25 5.36 14.01 10.79
CA ALA A 25 6.55 13.53 10.09
C ALA A 25 6.24 12.99 8.68
N ILE A 26 4.96 12.84 8.33
CA ILE A 26 4.54 12.40 6.99
C ILE A 26 4.57 13.60 6.05
N ALA A 27 5.56 13.64 5.16
CA ALA A 27 5.85 14.82 4.35
C ALA A 27 4.75 15.22 3.33
N TYR A 28 4.02 14.24 2.78
CA TYR A 28 3.18 14.45 1.60
C TYR A 28 1.80 13.79 1.75
N ILE A 29 1.01 14.26 2.72
CA ILE A 29 -0.38 13.80 2.90
C ILE A 29 -1.25 14.31 1.75
N LEU A 30 -1.95 13.40 1.08
CA LEU A 30 -2.86 13.66 -0.04
C LEU A 30 -4.32 13.77 0.43
N LYS A 31 -4.69 12.99 1.43
CA LYS A 31 -6.04 12.94 2.00
C LYS A 31 -6.00 12.35 3.40
N GLU A 32 -6.86 12.88 4.27
CA GLU A 32 -7.16 12.28 5.57
C GLU A 32 -8.60 11.79 5.62
N THR A 33 -8.80 10.72 6.35
CA THR A 33 -10.11 10.12 6.66
C THR A 33 -10.16 9.81 8.16
N PRO A 34 -11.31 9.41 8.72
CA PRO A 34 -11.42 9.10 10.14
C PRO A 34 -10.39 8.07 10.63
N HIS A 35 -10.07 7.05 9.81
CA HIS A 35 -9.21 5.94 10.21
C HIS A 35 -7.96 5.76 9.35
N PHE A 36 -7.86 6.43 8.19
CA PHE A 36 -6.69 6.31 7.31
C PHE A 36 -6.14 7.66 6.81
N LEU A 37 -4.93 7.60 6.27
CA LEU A 37 -4.24 8.65 5.54
C LEU A 37 -3.84 8.08 4.16
N LEU A 38 -3.99 8.89 3.11
CA LEU A 38 -3.29 8.69 1.84
C LEU A 38 -2.08 9.61 1.80
N ALA A 39 -0.91 9.07 1.48
CA ALA A 39 0.31 9.87 1.36
C ALA A 39 1.13 9.47 0.14
N ALA A 40 1.88 10.40 -0.44
CA ALA A 40 2.92 10.06 -1.39
C ALA A 40 4.07 9.35 -0.67
N ASP A 41 4.61 8.28 -1.26
CA ASP A 41 5.82 7.65 -0.74
C ASP A 41 7.01 8.62 -0.88
N TYR A 42 7.80 8.79 0.19
CA TYR A 42 8.90 9.75 0.24
C TYR A 42 10.12 9.35 -0.62
N ALA A 43 10.19 8.09 -1.05
CA ALA A 43 11.24 7.53 -1.89
C ALA A 43 10.60 6.77 -3.07
N PRO A 44 9.80 7.40 -3.93
CA PRO A 44 8.91 6.70 -4.85
C PRO A 44 9.64 5.75 -5.82
N LEU A 45 9.10 4.54 -6.04
CA LEU A 45 9.59 3.64 -7.09
C LEU A 45 9.30 4.21 -8.49
N VAL A 46 8.15 4.86 -8.65
CA VAL A 46 7.66 5.48 -9.89
C VAL A 46 6.79 6.69 -9.52
N GLU A 47 6.54 7.59 -10.48
CA GLU A 47 5.50 8.62 -10.29
C GLU A 47 4.16 7.94 -9.99
N GLY A 48 3.42 8.47 -9.02
CA GLY A 48 2.17 7.86 -8.57
C GLY A 48 2.30 6.86 -7.43
N HIS A 49 3.50 6.59 -6.88
CA HIS A 49 3.64 5.71 -5.72
C HIS A 49 2.97 6.33 -4.47
N ILE A 50 1.84 5.77 -4.06
CA ILE A 50 1.00 6.20 -2.93
C ILE A 50 1.01 5.12 -1.84
N LEU A 51 0.84 5.54 -0.58
CA LEU A 51 0.62 4.67 0.58
C LEU A 51 -0.79 4.89 1.13
N ILE A 52 -1.49 3.81 1.47
CA ILE A 52 -2.66 3.84 2.36
C ILE A 52 -2.21 3.40 3.75
N ILE A 53 -2.37 4.28 4.74
CA ILE A 53 -1.80 4.13 6.08
C ILE A 53 -2.94 4.28 7.11
N PRO A 54 -3.24 3.29 7.96
CA PRO A 54 -4.16 3.47 9.06
C PRO A 54 -3.57 4.46 10.08
N ARG A 55 -4.40 5.31 10.67
CA ARG A 55 -3.99 6.30 11.67
C ARG A 55 -3.55 5.66 12.98
N ARG A 56 -4.19 4.55 13.36
CA ARG A 56 -3.77 3.76 14.51
C ARG A 56 -2.61 2.86 14.15
N HIS A 57 -1.75 2.59 15.12
CA HIS A 57 -0.66 1.65 14.96
C HIS A 57 -1.19 0.21 14.83
N TYR A 58 -0.92 -0.38 13.67
CA TYR A 58 -1.09 -1.81 13.37
C TYR A 58 0.21 -2.29 12.74
N THR A 59 0.69 -3.51 13.02
CA THR A 59 2.01 -3.90 12.49
C THR A 59 1.98 -4.23 11.00
N CYS A 60 0.82 -4.70 10.51
CA CYS A 60 0.49 -4.98 9.12
C CYS A 60 -1.03 -4.95 8.90
N TYR A 61 -1.54 -5.10 7.66
CA TYR A 61 -2.99 -5.15 7.44
C TYR A 61 -3.65 -6.43 7.99
N GLY A 62 -2.88 -7.46 8.34
CA GLY A 62 -3.36 -8.61 9.10
C GLY A 62 -3.82 -8.29 10.53
N ASP A 63 -3.42 -7.13 11.07
CA ASP A 63 -3.88 -6.63 12.37
C ASP A 63 -5.01 -5.59 12.26
N VAL A 64 -5.29 -5.08 11.05
CA VAL A 64 -6.31 -4.05 10.83
C VAL A 64 -7.70 -4.69 10.97
N PRO A 65 -8.54 -4.18 11.88
CA PRO A 65 -9.78 -4.84 12.24
C PRO A 65 -10.85 -4.65 11.16
N GLY A 66 -11.75 -5.63 11.02
CA GLY A 66 -12.68 -5.73 9.89
C GLY A 66 -13.68 -4.58 9.78
N GLU A 67 -13.97 -3.86 10.86
CA GLU A 67 -14.80 -2.65 10.82
C GLU A 67 -14.23 -1.53 9.93
N LEU A 68 -12.92 -1.57 9.63
CA LEU A 68 -12.23 -0.58 8.79
C LEU A 68 -12.18 -0.98 7.30
N ASP A 69 -12.63 -2.19 6.95
CA ASP A 69 -12.53 -2.72 5.58
C ASP A 69 -13.28 -1.84 4.57
N ALA A 70 -14.45 -1.30 4.95
CA ALA A 70 -15.25 -0.45 4.06
C ALA A 70 -14.53 0.86 3.68
N GLU A 71 -13.88 1.50 4.66
CA GLU A 71 -13.10 2.73 4.43
C GLU A 71 -11.84 2.45 3.60
N LEU A 72 -11.15 1.34 3.89
CA LEU A 72 -10.02 0.87 3.09
C LEU A 72 -10.43 0.63 1.62
N PHE A 73 -11.55 -0.05 1.37
CA PHE A 73 -12.02 -0.32 0.02
C PHE A 73 -12.45 0.95 -0.72
N ALA A 74 -13.08 1.90 -0.02
CA ALA A 74 -13.38 3.21 -0.59
C ALA A 74 -12.12 3.94 -1.05
N LEU A 75 -11.06 3.94 -0.23
CA LEU A 75 -9.76 4.54 -0.57
C LEU A 75 -9.07 3.82 -1.71
N LYS A 76 -9.05 2.48 -1.72
CA LYS A 76 -8.51 1.70 -2.85
C LYS A 76 -9.26 2.00 -4.14
N ASN A 77 -10.58 2.17 -4.10
CA ASN A 77 -11.37 2.56 -5.25
C ASN A 77 -11.07 4.00 -5.73
N GLU A 78 -10.91 4.94 -4.82
CA GLU A 78 -10.51 6.32 -5.15
C GLU A 78 -9.12 6.36 -5.81
N VAL A 79 -8.15 5.64 -5.26
CA VAL A 79 -6.81 5.49 -5.86
C VAL A 79 -6.89 4.83 -7.24
N ARG A 80 -7.72 3.79 -7.42
CA ARG A 80 -7.98 3.18 -8.73
C ARG A 80 -8.48 4.21 -9.73
N GLN A 81 -9.49 5.00 -9.39
CA GLN A 81 -10.06 6.02 -10.27
C GLN A 81 -9.04 7.09 -10.64
N PHE A 82 -8.27 7.56 -9.65
CA PHE A 82 -7.16 8.50 -9.89
C PHE A 82 -6.13 7.92 -10.87
N PHE A 83 -5.70 6.68 -10.64
CA PHE A 83 -4.73 6.00 -11.49
C PHE A 83 -5.24 5.71 -12.89
N THR A 84 -6.50 5.30 -13.04
CA THR A 84 -7.14 5.12 -14.36
C THR A 84 -7.15 6.43 -15.15
N ARG A 85 -7.28 7.57 -14.48
CA ARG A 85 -7.31 8.88 -15.15
C ARG A 85 -5.93 9.37 -15.57
N PHE A 86 -4.91 9.22 -14.72
CA PHE A 86 -3.62 9.89 -14.91
C PHE A 86 -2.44 8.96 -15.18
N TYR A 87 -2.60 7.66 -14.95
CA TYR A 87 -1.52 6.68 -15.00
C TYR A 87 -1.96 5.34 -15.60
N ALA A 88 -1.92 4.26 -14.83
CA ALA A 88 -2.28 2.90 -15.20
C ALA A 88 -2.88 2.19 -13.97
N PRO A 89 -3.67 1.11 -14.16
CA PRO A 89 -4.29 0.37 -13.06
C PRO A 89 -3.33 0.06 -11.89
N PRO A 90 -3.78 0.14 -10.63
CA PRO A 90 -2.92 -0.08 -9.49
C PRO A 90 -2.57 -1.55 -9.31
N VAL A 91 -1.37 -1.76 -8.79
CA VAL A 91 -0.98 -2.93 -8.01
C VAL A 91 -0.93 -2.49 -6.56
N PHE A 92 -1.69 -3.14 -5.70
CA PHE A 92 -1.60 -3.00 -4.26
C PHE A 92 -0.62 -4.02 -3.69
N TRP A 93 0.22 -3.58 -2.76
CA TRP A 93 1.23 -4.44 -2.17
C TRP A 93 1.48 -4.07 -0.73
N GLU A 94 1.64 -5.07 0.12
CA GLU A 94 2.26 -4.88 1.43
C GLU A 94 3.26 -5.98 1.71
N HIS A 95 4.24 -5.63 2.53
CA HIS A 95 5.23 -6.55 3.05
C HIS A 95 4.72 -7.39 4.21
N GLY A 96 3.49 -7.16 4.69
CA GLY A 96 3.07 -7.62 6.01
C GLY A 96 4.05 -7.11 7.06
N ILE A 97 4.82 -8.02 7.65
CA ILE A 97 5.97 -7.71 8.51
C ILE A 97 7.30 -8.05 7.80
N PHE A 98 7.26 -8.89 6.78
CA PHE A 98 8.44 -9.45 6.12
C PHE A 98 9.16 -8.41 5.25
N ARG A 99 10.38 -8.04 5.65
CA ARG A 99 11.21 -7.02 4.97
C ARG A 99 10.63 -5.60 5.04
N GLN A 100 9.66 -5.37 5.91
CA GLN A 100 9.08 -4.07 6.15
C GLN A 100 10.13 -3.12 6.76
N THR A 101 10.23 -1.89 6.24
CA THR A 101 11.20 -0.89 6.73
C THR A 101 10.62 0.08 7.75
N VAL A 102 9.29 0.23 7.75
CA VAL A 102 8.54 1.00 8.76
C VAL A 102 7.54 0.05 9.41
N PHE A 103 7.74 -0.27 10.69
CA PHE A 103 6.88 -1.21 11.43
C PHE A 103 5.51 -0.60 11.77
N HIS A 104 4.71 -0.33 10.75
CA HIS A 104 3.35 0.19 10.82
C HIS A 104 2.69 -0.12 9.48
N ALA A 105 1.47 -0.65 9.48
CA ALA A 105 0.77 -1.12 8.29
C ALA A 105 0.72 -0.03 7.20
N HIS A 106 1.16 -0.36 6.00
CA HIS A 106 1.03 0.53 4.84
C HIS A 106 0.87 -0.28 3.57
N LEU A 107 -0.14 0.08 2.79
CA LEU A 107 -0.43 -0.57 1.53
C LEU A 107 0.14 0.32 0.43
N HIS A 108 1.18 -0.17 -0.22
CA HIS A 108 1.73 0.47 -1.40
C HIS A 108 0.72 0.37 -2.54
N CYS A 109 0.54 1.48 -3.24
CA CYS A 109 -0.27 1.60 -4.44
C CYS A 109 0.66 2.02 -5.58
N PHE A 110 0.94 1.09 -6.48
CA PHE A 110 1.82 1.32 -7.62
C PHE A 110 1.02 1.40 -8.92
N PRO A 111 1.19 2.42 -9.76
CA PRO A 111 0.52 2.48 -11.06
C PRO A 111 1.23 1.62 -12.11
N PHE A 112 1.52 0.36 -11.80
CA PHE A 112 2.26 -0.54 -12.71
C PHE A 112 1.43 -1.03 -13.89
N GLY A 113 0.09 -0.94 -13.82
CA GLY A 113 -0.81 -1.49 -14.81
C GLY A 113 -0.96 -3.00 -14.67
N THR A 114 -1.30 -3.66 -15.78
CA THR A 114 -1.54 -5.10 -15.80
C THR A 114 -0.27 -5.88 -15.47
N THR A 115 -0.22 -6.45 -14.27
CA THR A 115 0.76 -7.46 -13.91
C THR A 115 0.25 -8.82 -14.35
N ARG A 116 1.09 -9.60 -15.04
CA ARG A 116 0.77 -11.00 -15.36
C ARG A 116 1.57 -11.86 -14.39
N TYR A 117 1.01 -12.10 -13.22
CA TYR A 117 1.50 -13.17 -12.37
C TYR A 117 0.91 -14.49 -12.89
N ASP A 118 1.78 -15.43 -13.26
CA ASP A 118 1.35 -16.76 -13.70
C ASP A 118 1.12 -17.64 -12.48
N LEU A 119 -0.13 -18.05 -12.25
CA LEU A 119 -0.50 -18.95 -11.15
C LEU A 119 0.24 -20.30 -11.23
N ASN A 120 0.68 -20.72 -12.42
CA ASN A 120 1.45 -21.94 -12.59
C ASN A 120 2.89 -21.83 -12.06
N GLU A 121 3.41 -20.62 -11.81
CA GLU A 121 4.69 -20.45 -11.11
C GLU A 121 4.63 -20.97 -9.67
N GLY A 122 3.44 -21.10 -9.08
CA GLY A 122 3.25 -21.72 -7.75
C GLY A 122 3.94 -20.98 -6.59
N LEU A 123 4.43 -19.75 -6.81
CA LEU A 123 5.09 -18.96 -5.77
C LEU A 123 4.09 -18.40 -4.74
N HIS A 124 2.81 -18.31 -5.06
CA HIS A 124 1.77 -17.91 -4.12
C HIS A 124 1.41 -19.06 -3.18
N SER A 125 0.96 -18.72 -1.98
CA SER A 125 0.47 -19.69 -1.00
C SER A 125 -1.05 -19.76 -0.95
N GLN A 126 -1.72 -18.64 -1.21
CA GLN A 126 -3.18 -18.55 -1.16
C GLN A 126 -3.70 -17.45 -2.10
N VAL A 127 -4.81 -17.73 -2.77
CA VAL A 127 -5.62 -16.69 -3.43
C VAL A 127 -6.49 -16.00 -2.38
N VAL A 128 -6.43 -14.68 -2.34
CA VAL A 128 -7.16 -13.83 -1.41
C VAL A 128 -8.46 -13.37 -2.05
N THR A 129 -9.57 -13.53 -1.33
CA THR A 129 -10.91 -13.12 -1.75
C THR A 129 -11.50 -12.04 -0.86
N SER A 130 -10.95 -11.87 0.35
CA SER A 130 -11.37 -10.86 1.32
C SER A 130 -10.22 -10.47 2.24
N GLN A 131 -10.34 -9.33 2.92
CA GLN A 131 -9.36 -8.91 3.92
C GLN A 131 -9.29 -9.89 5.11
N GLU A 132 -10.36 -10.66 5.34
CA GLU A 132 -10.40 -11.72 6.34
C GLU A 132 -9.43 -12.87 6.03
N ASP A 133 -9.15 -13.15 4.76
CA ASP A 133 -8.14 -14.14 4.39
C ASP A 133 -6.75 -13.73 4.86
N ILE A 134 -6.43 -12.44 4.78
CA ILE A 134 -5.15 -11.86 5.22
C ILE A 134 -5.06 -11.92 6.75
N ARG A 135 -6.13 -11.53 7.46
CA ARG A 135 -6.20 -11.64 8.93
C ARG A 135 -6.04 -13.08 9.41
N ARG A 136 -6.75 -14.04 8.79
CA ARG A 136 -6.66 -15.46 9.13
C ARG A 136 -5.26 -16.01 8.87
N TRP A 137 -4.64 -15.65 7.74
CA TRP A 137 -3.26 -16.03 7.48
C TRP A 137 -2.33 -15.49 8.56
N HIS A 138 -2.42 -14.19 8.87
CA HIS A 138 -1.58 -13.55 9.87
C HIS A 138 -1.73 -14.20 11.25
N ALA A 139 -2.96 -14.48 11.68
CA ALA A 139 -3.23 -15.14 12.95
C ALA A 139 -2.64 -16.57 13.03
N GLN A 140 -2.57 -17.29 11.90
CA GLN A 140 -2.10 -18.68 11.86
C GLN A 140 -0.59 -18.81 11.61
N HIS A 141 -0.04 -17.95 10.76
CA HIS A 141 1.32 -18.10 10.22
C HIS A 141 2.23 -16.92 10.59
N GLY A 142 1.68 -15.83 11.13
CA GLY A 142 2.40 -14.58 11.32
C GLY A 142 2.70 -13.93 9.98
N GLN A 143 3.98 -13.89 9.60
CA GLN A 143 4.44 -13.07 8.48
C GLN A 143 3.92 -13.56 7.11
N TYR A 144 3.79 -12.61 6.19
CA TYR A 144 3.39 -12.81 4.81
C TYR A 144 3.88 -11.62 3.99
N PHE A 145 3.78 -11.70 2.67
CA PHE A 145 3.62 -10.51 1.84
C PHE A 145 2.42 -10.70 0.91
N TYR A 146 1.82 -9.60 0.51
CA TYR A 146 0.54 -9.57 -0.21
C TYR A 146 0.67 -8.74 -1.48
N MET A 147 0.03 -9.22 -2.54
CA MET A 147 -0.09 -8.52 -3.81
C MET A 147 -1.53 -8.59 -4.31
N GLU A 148 -2.01 -7.51 -4.88
CA GLU A 148 -3.27 -7.48 -5.61
C GLU A 148 -3.12 -6.62 -6.86
N ASP A 149 -3.66 -7.11 -7.97
CA ASP A 149 -3.85 -6.34 -9.19
C ASP A 149 -5.33 -6.29 -9.57
N ALA A 150 -5.64 -5.86 -10.79
CA ALA A 150 -7.01 -5.75 -11.27
C ALA A 150 -7.75 -7.11 -11.39
N SER A 151 -7.03 -8.22 -11.38
CA SER A 151 -7.55 -9.56 -11.66
C SER A 151 -7.49 -10.50 -10.46
N ILE A 152 -6.47 -10.36 -9.61
CA ILE A 152 -6.21 -11.32 -8.54
C ILE A 152 -5.56 -10.67 -7.32
N ALA A 153 -5.83 -11.25 -6.15
CA ALA A 153 -5.15 -10.95 -4.90
C ALA A 153 -4.51 -12.23 -4.35
N LEU A 154 -3.29 -12.13 -3.85
CA LEU A 154 -2.43 -13.28 -3.51
C LEU A 154 -1.68 -13.02 -2.20
N LEU A 155 -1.58 -14.05 -1.38
CA LEU A 155 -0.68 -14.14 -0.24
C LEU A 155 0.49 -15.06 -0.56
N PHE A 156 1.65 -14.72 -0.01
CA PHE A 156 2.87 -15.46 -0.17
C PHE A 156 3.51 -15.71 1.19
N ALA A 157 4.06 -16.92 1.37
CA ALA A 157 4.89 -17.23 2.52
C ALA A 157 6.13 -16.30 2.56
N PRO A 158 6.64 -15.94 3.76
CA PRO A 158 7.74 -15.00 3.97
C PRO A 158 9.11 -15.61 3.60
N GLU A 159 9.24 -16.08 2.37
CA GLU A 159 10.42 -16.77 1.83
C GLU A 159 11.15 -15.86 0.83
N MET A 160 12.48 -15.77 0.97
CA MET A 160 13.30 -14.90 0.15
C MET A 160 13.23 -15.23 -1.34
N GLU A 161 13.12 -16.50 -1.72
CA GLU A 161 13.00 -16.92 -3.11
C GLU A 161 11.72 -16.38 -3.74
N ARG A 162 10.58 -16.55 -3.08
CA ARG A 162 9.28 -16.03 -3.52
C ARG A 162 9.32 -14.50 -3.63
N TYR A 163 9.89 -13.85 -2.63
CA TYR A 163 10.05 -12.39 -2.61
C TYR A 163 10.87 -11.88 -3.80
N LEU A 164 12.04 -12.48 -4.06
CA LEU A 164 12.89 -12.12 -5.20
C LEU A 164 12.20 -12.41 -6.54
N GLY A 165 11.42 -13.49 -6.62
CA GLY A 165 10.58 -13.81 -7.78
C GLY A 165 9.60 -12.69 -8.10
N ILE A 166 8.84 -12.21 -7.10
CA ILE A 166 7.91 -11.10 -7.30
C ILE A 166 8.63 -9.80 -7.64
N VAL A 167 9.72 -9.46 -6.94
CA VAL A 167 10.50 -8.26 -7.27
C VAL A 167 10.94 -8.28 -8.74
N LYS A 168 11.44 -9.43 -9.22
CA LYS A 168 11.90 -9.57 -10.60
C LYS A 168 10.76 -9.56 -11.63
N ASN A 169 9.71 -10.33 -11.39
CA ASN A 169 8.67 -10.59 -12.39
C ASN A 169 7.59 -9.50 -12.42
N VAL A 170 7.39 -8.80 -11.30
CA VAL A 170 6.33 -7.80 -11.14
C VAL A 170 6.95 -6.41 -11.02
N PHE A 171 7.81 -6.18 -10.02
CA PHE A 171 8.25 -4.82 -9.68
C PHE A 171 9.20 -4.25 -10.73
N LEU A 172 10.24 -5.00 -11.14
CA LEU A 172 11.18 -4.51 -12.15
C LEU A 172 10.48 -4.24 -13.50
N ARG A 173 9.50 -5.06 -13.87
CA ARG A 173 8.70 -4.83 -15.09
C ARG A 173 7.84 -3.58 -14.96
N GLY A 174 7.17 -3.40 -13.83
CA GLY A 174 6.38 -2.21 -13.54
C GLY A 174 7.22 -0.92 -13.55
N ILE A 175 8.39 -0.95 -12.91
CA ILE A 175 9.35 0.16 -12.91
C ILE A 175 9.82 0.47 -14.34
N ALA A 176 10.21 -0.54 -15.12
CA ALA A 176 10.63 -0.33 -16.52
C ALA A 176 9.51 0.27 -17.37
N ALA A 177 8.27 -0.23 -17.19
CA ALA A 177 7.12 0.21 -17.97
C ALA A 177 6.66 1.65 -17.64
N ARG A 178 6.96 2.19 -16.45
CA ARG A 178 6.43 3.47 -15.95
C ARG A 178 7.49 4.52 -15.64
N GLY A 179 8.66 4.11 -15.18
CA GLY A 179 9.75 4.99 -14.78
C GLY A 179 10.83 5.18 -15.85
N GLY A 180 10.77 4.46 -16.97
CA GLY A 180 11.81 4.48 -18.01
C GLY A 180 13.18 3.98 -17.55
N LYS A 181 13.26 3.42 -16.34
CA LYS A 181 14.49 2.87 -15.74
C LYS A 181 14.36 1.35 -15.67
N SER A 182 15.37 0.64 -16.18
CA SER A 182 15.41 -0.83 -16.16
C SER A 182 16.07 -1.42 -14.91
N GLU A 183 16.54 -0.57 -13.99
CA GLU A 183 17.38 -0.97 -12.87
C GLU A 183 16.77 -0.63 -11.50
N TRP A 184 17.09 -1.45 -10.50
CA TRP A 184 16.75 -1.19 -9.12
C TRP A 184 17.58 -0.03 -8.57
N ARG A 185 16.90 0.95 -7.94
CA ARG A 185 17.55 2.11 -7.33
C ARG A 185 17.50 2.03 -5.81
N PRO A 186 18.61 2.27 -5.09
CA PRO A 186 18.61 2.31 -3.64
C PRO A 186 17.71 3.46 -3.11
N PRO A 187 17.18 3.35 -1.88
CA PRO A 187 16.29 4.36 -1.31
C PRO A 187 16.84 5.80 -1.36
N GLN A 188 18.12 6.01 -1.03
CA GLN A 188 18.76 7.33 -1.05
C GLN A 188 18.67 8.00 -2.43
N GLN A 189 18.89 7.23 -3.50
CA GLN A 189 18.76 7.73 -4.87
C GLN A 189 17.30 8.06 -5.20
N ARG A 190 16.35 7.20 -4.78
CA ARG A 190 14.91 7.45 -5.01
C ARG A 190 14.38 8.67 -4.27
N ILE A 191 14.94 9.02 -3.11
CA ILE A 191 14.57 10.25 -2.39
C ILE A 191 14.95 11.48 -3.21
N ILE A 192 16.19 11.54 -3.72
CA ILE A 192 16.69 12.68 -4.49
C ILE A 192 15.93 12.82 -5.81
N GLU A 193 15.81 11.74 -6.56
CA GLU A 193 15.14 11.72 -7.87
C GLU A 193 13.60 11.79 -7.74
N GLY A 194 13.06 11.49 -6.56
CA GLY A 194 11.63 11.36 -6.32
C GLY A 194 10.91 12.68 -6.10
N ALA A 195 11.59 13.72 -5.63
CA ALA A 195 11.00 15.03 -5.39
C ALA A 195 10.17 15.58 -6.58
N PRO A 196 10.67 15.60 -7.83
CA PRO A 196 9.85 16.02 -8.97
C PRO A 196 8.67 15.08 -9.27
N LEU A 197 8.82 13.77 -9.04
CA LEU A 197 7.74 12.79 -9.25
C LEU A 197 6.60 12.99 -8.25
N ILE A 198 6.93 13.21 -6.98
CA ILE A 198 5.96 13.50 -5.92
C ILE A 198 5.19 14.80 -6.26
N LYS A 199 5.91 15.86 -6.64
CA LYS A 199 5.30 17.13 -7.02
C LYS A 199 4.34 16.99 -8.21
N ALA A 200 4.75 16.27 -9.26
CA ALA A 200 3.90 16.04 -10.44
C ALA A 200 2.63 15.24 -10.07
N MET A 201 2.77 14.24 -9.19
CA MET A 201 1.64 13.45 -8.70
C MET A 201 0.67 14.27 -7.85
N ILE A 202 1.17 15.12 -6.94
CA ILE A 202 0.32 16.00 -6.11
C ILE A 202 -0.53 16.92 -6.98
N VAL A 203 0.04 17.56 -8.01
CA VAL A 203 -0.72 18.42 -8.95
C VAL A 203 -1.85 17.65 -9.64
N LYS A 204 -1.58 16.40 -10.07
CA LYS A 204 -2.60 15.53 -10.67
C LYS A 204 -3.67 15.13 -9.64
N TRP A 205 -3.27 14.86 -8.41
CA TRP A 205 -4.20 14.53 -7.31
C TRP A 205 -5.13 15.71 -6.99
N GLU A 206 -4.60 16.92 -6.88
CA GLU A 206 -5.39 18.14 -6.67
C GLU A 206 -6.39 18.36 -7.82
N THR A 207 -5.93 18.17 -9.05
CA THR A 207 -6.79 18.24 -10.25
C THR A 207 -7.91 17.20 -10.20
N PHE A 208 -7.60 15.96 -9.79
CA PHE A 208 -8.57 14.88 -9.62
C PHE A 208 -9.65 15.23 -8.59
N GLN A 209 -9.24 15.73 -7.42
CA GLN A 209 -10.15 16.09 -6.34
C GLN A 209 -11.08 17.25 -6.72
N GLN A 210 -10.57 18.29 -7.38
CA GLN A 210 -11.38 19.43 -7.85
C GLN A 210 -12.47 19.00 -8.84
N GLN A 211 -12.18 18.06 -9.73
CA GLN A 211 -13.14 17.55 -10.71
C GLN A 211 -14.22 16.67 -10.07
N GLY A 212 -13.88 15.89 -9.04
CA GLY A 212 -14.84 15.10 -8.25
C GLY A 212 -15.85 15.97 -7.50
N VAL A 213 -15.39 17.10 -6.93
CA VAL A 213 -16.26 18.08 -6.25
C VAL A 213 -17.23 18.75 -7.23
N ASN A 214 -16.76 19.13 -8.42
CA ASN A 214 -17.61 19.77 -9.43
C ASN A 214 -18.72 18.83 -9.92
N TYR A 215 -18.42 17.54 -10.13
CA TYR A 215 -19.42 16.55 -10.54
C TYR A 215 -20.47 16.28 -9.44
N ALA A 216 -20.08 16.26 -8.16
CA ALA A 216 -21.00 16.11 -7.04
C ALA A 216 -21.95 17.31 -6.88
N HIS A 217 -21.46 18.53 -7.11
CA HIS A 217 -22.28 19.74 -7.10
C HIS A 217 -23.26 19.81 -8.28
N GLU A 218 -22.85 19.43 -9.49
CA GLU A 218 -23.72 19.43 -10.66
C GLU A 218 -24.81 18.34 -10.61
N SER A 219 -24.53 17.21 -9.97
CA SER A 219 -25.50 16.11 -9.78
C SER A 219 -26.47 16.34 -8.62
N SER A 220 -26.08 17.12 -7.60
CA SER A 220 -26.99 17.52 -6.50
C SER A 220 -27.87 18.73 -6.83
N ALA A 221 -27.59 19.42 -7.94
CA ALA A 221 -28.35 20.57 -8.42
C ALA A 221 -29.39 20.22 -9.50
N ARG A 222 -29.60 18.93 -9.78
CA ARG A 222 -30.61 18.38 -10.70
C ARG A 222 -31.63 17.56 -9.92
#